data_AF-E3SAG1-F1
#
_entry.id   AF-E3SAG1-F1
#
_cell.length_a   1.000
_cell.length_b   1.000
_cell.length_c   1.000
_cell.angle_alpha   90.00
_cell.angle_beta   90.00
_cell.angle_gamma   90.00
#
_symmetry.space_group_name_H-M   'P 1'
#
loop_
_entity.id
_entity.type
_entity.pdbx_description
1 polymer ?
#
loop_
_entity_poly.entity_id
_entity_poly.type
_entity_poly.pdbx_seq_one_letter_code
_entity_poly.pdbx_strand_id
1 'polypeptide(L)'
;MAKRQGYTLCMILLRPLEEPGCPRIRRAAADEDFDKFMNGIPETTLEEILTPQLFQEYSSCIPVFDKAAAGKLPEHSEFDHNIELKPDAKIPNHRPRPFSGQQLEAIRLYVEDMENKGFIERCNSPARNSLLIVAKPGGGLRV
;
A
#
# COMPACT_ATOMS: atom_id res chain seq x y z
N MET A 1 33.86 24.16 12.97
CA MET A 1 32.64 24.90 12.61
C MET A 1 32.10 24.34 11.30
N ALA A 2 31.14 23.42 11.34
CA ALA A 2 30.63 22.74 10.16
C ALA A 2 29.51 23.56 9.51
N LYS A 3 29.69 23.93 8.24
CA LYS A 3 28.70 24.63 7.42
C LYS A 3 27.50 23.72 7.23
N ARG A 4 26.32 24.17 7.66
CA ARG A 4 25.03 23.51 7.39
C ARG A 4 24.76 23.61 5.89
N GLN A 5 24.95 22.51 5.17
CA GLN A 5 24.54 22.39 3.77
C GLN A 5 23.02 22.61 3.72
N GLY A 6 22.58 23.62 2.96
CA GLY A 6 21.19 24.02 2.88
C GLY A 6 20.31 22.86 2.46
N TYR A 7 19.43 22.42 3.35
CA TYR A 7 18.33 21.55 3.01
C TYR A 7 17.44 22.35 2.05
N THR A 8 17.37 21.94 0.79
CA THR A 8 16.30 22.39 -0.09
C THR A 8 15.02 21.82 0.50
N LEU A 9 14.40 22.58 1.39
CA LEU A 9 13.06 22.35 1.87
C LEU A 9 12.19 22.40 0.61
N CYS A 10 11.92 21.23 0.04
CA CYS A 10 10.87 21.11 -0.96
C CYS A 10 9.56 21.33 -0.19
N MET A 11 9.25 22.61 0.05
CA MET A 11 7.91 23.02 0.42
C MET A 11 7.03 22.58 -0.73
N ILE A 12 6.40 21.42 -0.58
CA ILE A 12 5.15 21.14 -1.27
C ILE A 12 4.20 22.20 -0.73
N LEU A 13 4.16 23.34 -1.42
CA LEU A 13 3.22 24.41 -1.14
C LEU A 13 1.84 23.76 -1.20
N LEU A 14 1.18 23.63 -0.04
CA LEU A 14 -0.23 23.33 0.06
C LEU A 14 -0.95 24.51 -0.59
N ARG A 15 -1.17 24.40 -1.91
CA ARG A 15 -1.97 25.36 -2.68
C ARG A 15 -3.42 25.28 -2.18
N PRO A 16 -4.16 26.40 -2.13
CA PRO A 16 -5.54 26.38 -1.67
C PRO A 16 -6.37 25.44 -2.54
N LEU A 17 -7.23 24.66 -1.89
CA LEU A 17 -8.24 23.83 -2.53
C LEU A 17 -9.27 24.74 -3.21
N GLU A 18 -9.75 24.27 -4.37
CA GLU A 18 -10.94 24.70 -5.12
C GLU A 18 -10.68 25.44 -6.44
N GLU A 19 -10.26 24.67 -7.45
CA GLU A 19 -10.62 24.98 -8.84
C GLU A 19 -11.52 23.85 -9.40
N PRO A 20 -12.75 24.16 -9.86
CA PRO A 20 -13.67 23.15 -10.36
C PRO A 20 -13.15 22.60 -11.70
N GLY A 21 -12.71 21.35 -11.68
CA GLY A 21 -12.16 20.64 -12.86
C GLY A 21 -10.79 20.02 -12.63
N CYS A 22 -10.11 20.30 -11.51
CA CYS A 22 -8.84 19.66 -11.18
C CYS A 22 -9.10 18.22 -10.67
N PRO A 23 -8.45 17.17 -11.22
CA PRO A 23 -8.52 15.84 -10.65
C PRO A 23 -8.10 15.93 -9.18
N ARG A 24 -8.95 15.48 -8.26
CA ARG A 24 -8.77 15.60 -6.81
C ARG A 24 -7.31 15.31 -6.44
N ILE A 25 -6.55 16.36 -6.13
CA ILE A 25 -5.20 16.23 -5.58
C ILE A 25 -5.37 15.38 -4.33
N ARG A 26 -4.59 14.29 -4.24
CA ARG A 26 -4.71 13.33 -3.13
C ARG A 26 -4.57 14.11 -1.82
N ARG A 27 -5.64 14.13 -1.02
CA ARG A 27 -5.65 14.79 0.29
C ARG A 27 -4.55 14.22 1.18
N ALA A 28 -4.01 15.04 2.09
CA ALA A 28 -3.20 14.52 3.17
C ALA A 28 -4.03 13.53 4.01
N ALA A 29 -3.37 12.53 4.58
CA ALA A 29 -4.01 11.59 5.51
C ALA A 29 -4.49 12.36 6.74
N ALA A 30 -5.80 12.33 6.96
CA ALA A 30 -6.44 12.88 8.15
C ALA A 30 -6.64 11.78 9.21
N ASP A 31 -6.92 12.15 10.45
CA ASP A 31 -7.09 11.19 11.55
C ASP A 31 -8.20 10.16 11.26
N GLU A 32 -9.27 10.57 10.58
CA GLU A 32 -10.36 9.65 10.22
C GLU A 32 -9.92 8.57 9.21
N ASP A 33 -8.89 8.87 8.40
CA ASP A 33 -8.31 7.89 7.49
C ASP A 33 -7.52 6.82 8.26
N PHE A 34 -6.80 7.22 9.32
CA PHE A 34 -6.13 6.28 10.21
C PHE A 34 -7.17 5.41 10.92
N ASP A 35 -8.19 6.00 11.55
CA ASP A 35 -9.23 5.23 12.25
C ASP A 35 -9.91 4.21 11.33
N LYS A 36 -10.27 4.63 10.11
CA LYS A 36 -10.85 3.72 9.12
C LYS A 36 -9.89 2.62 8.68
N PHE A 37 -8.59 2.88 8.62
CA PHE A 37 -7.59 1.86 8.34
C PHE A 37 -7.46 0.86 9.50
N MET A 38 -7.41 1.36 10.74
CA MET A 38 -7.26 0.54 11.95
C MET A 38 -8.48 -0.35 12.21
N ASN A 39 -9.68 0.13 11.87
CA ASN A 39 -10.91 -0.65 12.00
C ASN A 39 -11.00 -1.82 10.99
N GLY A 40 -10.09 -1.89 10.01
CA GLY A 40 -10.06 -2.95 9.02
C GLY A 40 -11.18 -2.86 7.98
N ILE A 41 -11.10 -3.77 6.99
CA ILE A 41 -12.20 -3.97 6.03
C ILE A 41 -13.08 -5.07 6.65
N PRO A 42 -14.42 -4.89 6.74
CA PRO A 42 -15.28 -5.96 7.21
C PRO A 42 -15.07 -7.22 6.37
N GLU A 43 -15.01 -8.36 7.04
CA GLU A 43 -14.92 -9.65 6.36
C GLU A 43 -16.26 -9.94 5.69
N THR A 44 -16.24 -10.04 4.36
CA THR A 44 -17.40 -10.47 3.58
C THR A 44 -17.46 -11.99 3.63
N THR A 45 -18.56 -12.54 4.14
CA THR A 45 -18.73 -13.99 4.21
C THR A 45 -19.13 -14.56 2.85
N LEU A 46 -18.83 -15.82 2.58
CA LEU A 46 -19.24 -16.48 1.32
C LEU A 46 -20.76 -16.45 1.15
N GLU A 47 -21.53 -16.49 2.24
CA GLU A 47 -22.99 -16.41 2.22
C GLU A 47 -23.50 -15.06 1.70
N GLU A 48 -22.80 -13.96 1.99
CA GLU A 48 -23.10 -12.64 1.43
C GLU A 48 -22.74 -12.56 -0.06
N ILE A 49 -21.72 -13.27 -0.51
CA ILE A 49 -21.37 -13.36 -1.94
C ILE A 49 -22.44 -14.17 -2.69
N LEU A 50 -23.02 -15.19 -2.04
CA LEU A 50 -24.06 -16.09 -2.56
C LEU A 50 -25.46 -15.46 -2.62
N THR A 51 -25.58 -14.13 -2.72
CA THR A 51 -26.88 -13.49 -2.93
C THR A 51 -27.60 -14.04 -4.17
N PRO A 52 -28.95 -14.06 -4.18
CA PRO A 52 -29.75 -14.52 -5.34
C PRO A 52 -29.56 -13.68 -6.62
N GLN A 53 -28.73 -12.64 -6.57
CA GLN A 53 -28.32 -11.81 -7.71
C GLN A 53 -27.13 -12.39 -8.49
N LEU A 54 -26.42 -13.37 -7.94
CA LEU A 54 -25.35 -14.06 -8.66
C LEU A 54 -25.98 -14.89 -9.77
N PHE A 55 -25.67 -14.58 -11.04
CA PHE A 55 -26.23 -15.32 -12.17
C PHE A 55 -25.86 -16.81 -12.06
N GLN A 56 -26.82 -17.68 -12.38
CA GLN A 56 -26.68 -19.14 -12.33
C GLN A 56 -25.45 -19.65 -13.10
N GLU A 57 -25.04 -18.92 -14.14
CA GLU A 57 -23.86 -19.18 -14.97
C GLU A 57 -22.52 -19.10 -14.19
N TYR A 58 -22.45 -18.30 -13.13
CA TYR A 58 -21.23 -18.13 -12.32
C TYR A 58 -21.19 -19.04 -11.09
N SER A 59 -22.17 -19.94 -10.93
CA SER A 59 -22.21 -20.86 -9.79
C SER A 59 -20.99 -21.78 -9.74
N SER A 60 -20.42 -22.17 -10.89
CA SER A 60 -19.18 -22.96 -10.94
C SER A 60 -17.93 -22.17 -10.51
N CYS A 61 -17.97 -20.84 -10.59
CA CYS A 61 -16.84 -19.96 -10.29
C CYS A 61 -16.83 -19.45 -8.84
N ILE A 62 -17.82 -19.84 -8.02
CA ILE A 62 -17.91 -19.44 -6.60
C ILE A 62 -16.58 -19.60 -5.84
N PRO A 63 -15.82 -20.71 -5.98
CA PRO A 63 -14.55 -20.88 -5.27
C PRO A 63 -13.48 -19.83 -5.64
N VAL A 64 -13.56 -19.25 -6.83
CA VAL A 64 -12.60 -18.24 -7.31
C VAL A 64 -12.81 -16.88 -6.62
N PHE A 65 -14.02 -16.62 -6.11
CA PHE A 65 -14.34 -15.40 -5.38
C PHE A 65 -14.01 -15.47 -3.89
N ASP A 66 -13.45 -16.59 -3.41
CA ASP A 66 -12.97 -16.68 -2.03
C ASP A 66 -11.80 -15.72 -1.82
N LYS A 67 -12.04 -14.71 -0.98
CA LYS A 67 -11.07 -13.68 -0.62
C LYS A 67 -9.84 -14.27 0.08
N ALA A 68 -10.01 -15.35 0.84
CA ALA A 68 -8.91 -16.01 1.53
C ALA A 68 -7.99 -16.74 0.54
N ALA A 69 -8.57 -17.44 -0.44
CA ALA A 69 -7.81 -18.06 -1.53
C ALA A 69 -7.10 -17.01 -2.40
N ALA A 70 -7.79 -15.93 -2.77
CA ALA A 70 -7.25 -14.84 -3.57
C ALA A 70 -6.12 -14.04 -2.87
N GLY A 71 -6.05 -14.10 -1.54
CA GLY A 71 -5.03 -13.43 -0.73
C GLY A 71 -3.70 -14.17 -0.62
N LYS A 72 -3.56 -15.37 -1.22
CA LYS A 72 -2.33 -16.17 -1.15
C LYS A 72 -1.48 -15.97 -2.41
N LEU A 73 -0.16 -15.85 -2.22
CA LEU A 73 0.77 -15.83 -3.34
C LEU A 73 0.83 -17.21 -4.02
N PRO A 74 0.82 -17.28 -5.37
CA PRO A 74 1.13 -18.51 -6.09
C PRO A 74 2.54 -19.01 -5.75
N GLU A 75 2.77 -20.31 -5.89
CA GLU A 75 4.11 -20.86 -5.74
C GLU A 75 5.06 -20.30 -6.82
N HIS A 76 6.30 -20.02 -6.41
CA HIS A 76 7.35 -19.56 -7.31
C HIS A 76 7.57 -20.56 -8.45
N SER A 77 7.71 -20.05 -9.66
CA SER A 77 7.82 -20.86 -10.87
C SER A 77 9.00 -20.42 -11.75
N GLU A 78 9.30 -21.19 -12.78
CA GLU A 78 10.30 -20.81 -13.79
C GLU A 78 9.92 -19.54 -14.58
N PHE A 79 8.66 -19.10 -14.49
CA PHE A 79 8.14 -17.90 -15.15
C PHE A 79 8.22 -16.64 -14.30
N ASP A 80 8.89 -16.71 -13.14
CA ASP A 80 9.06 -15.55 -12.27
C ASP A 80 9.85 -14.45 -12.98
N HIS A 81 9.37 -13.20 -12.84
CA HIS A 81 9.96 -12.08 -13.56
C HIS A 81 11.31 -11.67 -12.97
N ASN A 82 12.38 -11.80 -13.77
CA ASN A 82 13.70 -11.30 -13.41
C ASN A 82 13.88 -9.83 -13.85
N ILE A 83 14.43 -9.00 -12.95
CA ILE A 83 14.71 -7.59 -13.22
C ILE A 83 16.20 -7.44 -13.55
N GLU A 84 16.53 -7.33 -14.84
CA GLU A 84 17.90 -7.12 -15.29
C GLU A 84 18.35 -5.67 -15.06
N LEU A 85 19.46 -5.51 -14.35
CA LEU A 85 20.07 -4.19 -14.12
C LEU A 85 20.94 -3.80 -15.31
N LYS A 86 20.98 -2.49 -15.61
CA LYS A 86 21.93 -1.94 -16.58
C LYS A 86 23.37 -2.16 -16.08
N PRO A 87 24.35 -2.34 -16.98
CA PRO A 87 25.77 -2.35 -16.61
C PRO A 87 26.14 -1.13 -15.76
N ASP A 88 26.92 -1.34 -14.70
CA ASP A 88 27.38 -0.31 -13.75
C ASP A 88 26.27 0.46 -12.98
N ALA A 89 25.03 -0.06 -12.98
CA ALA A 89 23.94 0.54 -12.22
C ALA A 89 24.24 0.55 -10.70
N LYS A 90 24.15 1.72 -10.09
CA LYS A 90 24.28 1.88 -8.64
C LYS A 90 22.94 1.57 -7.96
N ILE A 91 23.00 0.69 -6.96
CA ILE A 91 21.82 0.33 -6.16
C ILE A 91 21.39 1.55 -5.32
N PRO A 92 20.13 1.99 -5.39
CA PRO A 92 19.64 3.10 -4.59
C PRO A 92 19.57 2.71 -3.11
N ASN A 93 20.21 3.52 -2.27
CA ASN A 93 20.13 3.38 -0.81
C ASN A 93 19.82 4.74 -0.20
N HIS A 94 18.53 4.97 0.01
CA HIS A 94 18.03 6.19 0.61
C HIS A 94 17.67 5.95 2.08
N ARG A 95 17.90 6.98 2.91
CA ARG A 95 17.45 6.96 4.30
C ARG A 95 15.92 7.05 4.34
N PRO A 96 15.22 6.21 5.11
CA PRO A 96 13.78 6.37 5.31
C PRO A 96 13.47 7.74 5.92
N ARG A 97 12.34 8.32 5.52
CA ARG A 97 11.81 9.53 6.16
C ARG A 97 11.33 9.21 7.59
N PRO A 98 11.29 10.19 8.50
CA PRO A 98 10.63 9.99 9.78
C PRO A 98 9.12 9.79 9.58
N PHE A 99 8.52 8.94 10.41
CA PHE A 99 7.08 8.70 10.45
C PHE A 99 6.53 9.13 11.82
N SER A 100 5.27 9.55 11.86
CA SER A 100 4.56 9.78 13.13
C SER A 100 4.20 8.46 13.82
N GLY A 101 3.81 8.49 15.10
CA GLY A 101 3.40 7.28 15.84
C GLY A 101 2.24 6.53 15.17
N GLN A 102 1.19 7.25 14.75
CA GLN A 102 0.05 6.66 14.02
C GLN A 102 0.48 6.05 12.68
N GLN A 103 1.41 6.70 11.96
CA GLN A 103 1.95 6.17 10.71
C GLN A 103 2.75 4.89 10.91
N LEU A 104 3.58 4.83 11.96
CA LEU A 104 4.34 3.63 12.29
C LEU A 104 3.41 2.47 12.62
N GLU A 105 2.33 2.71 13.35
CA GLU A 105 1.36 1.68 13.69
C GLU A 105 0.61 1.17 12.45
N ALA A 106 0.19 2.08 11.56
CA ALA A 106 -0.43 1.69 10.29
C ALA A 106 0.53 0.87 9.41
N ILE A 107 1.82 1.25 9.37
CA ILE A 107 2.85 0.49 8.64
C ILE A 107 3.04 -0.88 9.28
N ARG A 108 3.07 -0.97 10.61
CA ARG A 108 3.23 -2.25 11.33
C ARG A 108 2.13 -3.23 10.97
N LEU A 109 0.87 -2.80 11.08
CA LEU A 109 -0.28 -3.64 10.72
C LEU A 109 -0.27 -4.06 9.24
N TYR A 110 0.10 -3.15 8.34
CA TYR A 110 0.22 -3.47 6.92
C TYR A 110 1.30 -4.52 6.66
N VAL A 111 2.48 -4.36 7.27
CA VAL A 111 3.60 -5.29 7.12
C VAL A 111 3.22 -6.66 7.67
N GLU A 112 2.61 -6.74 8.85
CA GLU A 112 2.14 -8.00 9.44
C GLU A 112 1.11 -8.70 8.54
N ASP A 113 0.13 -7.97 7.97
CA ASP A 113 -0.85 -8.52 7.03
C ASP A 113 -0.21 -9.04 5.72
N MET A 114 0.75 -8.30 5.16
CA MET A 114 1.46 -8.72 3.94
C MET A 114 2.44 -9.88 4.20
N GLU A 115 3.11 -9.93 5.35
CA GLU A 115 3.95 -11.05 5.79
C GLU A 115 3.09 -12.31 5.97
N ASN A 116 1.92 -12.20 6.62
CA ASN A 116 0.99 -13.33 6.81
C ASN A 116 0.46 -13.89 5.49
N LYS A 117 0.29 -13.04 4.47
CA LYS A 117 -0.11 -13.44 3.10
C LYS A 117 1.05 -14.05 2.30
N GLY A 118 2.29 -13.86 2.74
CA GLY A 118 3.50 -14.23 2.01
C GLY A 118 3.82 -13.31 0.83
N PHE A 119 3.23 -12.11 0.77
CA PHE A 119 3.51 -11.13 -0.29
C PHE A 119 4.81 -10.37 -0.07
N ILE A 120 5.23 -10.23 1.19
CA ILE A 120 6.53 -9.67 1.56
C ILE A 120 7.23 -10.61 2.53
N GLU A 121 8.55 -10.56 2.51
CA GLU A 121 9.40 -11.33 3.40
C GLU A 121 10.55 -10.47 3.92
N ARG A 122 11.18 -10.93 5.00
CA ARG A 122 12.34 -10.27 5.57
C ARG A 122 13.54 -10.50 4.68
N CYS A 123 14.10 -9.41 4.15
CA CYS A 123 15.31 -9.46 3.33
C CYS A 123 16.42 -8.57 3.91
N ASN A 124 17.67 -8.95 3.62
CA ASN A 124 18.85 -8.12 3.88
C ASN A 124 19.39 -7.59 2.55
N SER A 125 18.75 -6.53 2.04
CA SER A 125 19.09 -5.94 0.74
C SER A 125 19.97 -4.70 0.88
N PRO A 126 20.96 -4.50 -0.02
CA PRO A 126 21.65 -3.21 -0.14
C PRO A 126 20.75 -2.10 -0.68
N ALA A 127 19.63 -2.46 -1.33
CA ALA A 127 18.65 -1.53 -1.85
C ALA A 127 17.65 -1.11 -0.77
N ARG A 128 17.43 0.21 -0.62
CA ARG A 128 16.46 0.73 0.35
C ARG A 128 15.81 2.01 -0.14
N ASN A 129 14.48 2.06 -0.04
CA ASN A 129 13.66 3.22 -0.30
C ASN A 129 12.73 3.53 0.88
N SER A 130 12.16 4.72 0.87
CA SER A 130 11.23 5.18 1.92
C SER A 130 9.77 4.89 1.55
N LEU A 131 8.97 4.45 2.53
CA LEU A 131 7.51 4.25 2.36
C LEU A 131 6.74 5.57 2.31
N LEU A 132 5.58 5.57 1.65
CA LEU A 132 4.71 6.74 1.53
C LEU A 132 3.27 6.36 1.87
N ILE A 133 2.72 6.96 2.93
CA ILE A 133 1.32 6.77 3.29
C ILE A 133 0.45 7.78 2.56
N VAL A 134 -0.62 7.30 1.94
CA VAL A 134 -1.52 8.14 1.12
C VAL A 134 -2.97 7.83 1.46
N ALA A 135 -3.79 8.87 1.59
CA ALA A 135 -5.22 8.74 1.79
C ALA A 135 -5.93 8.21 0.52
N LYS A 136 -6.86 7.28 0.69
CA LYS A 136 -7.72 6.79 -0.38
C LYS A 136 -8.87 7.77 -0.65
N PRO A 137 -9.32 7.91 -1.91
CA PRO A 137 -10.61 8.54 -2.18
C PRO A 137 -11.71 7.69 -1.53
N GLY A 138 -12.53 8.29 -0.65
CA GLY A 138 -13.55 7.58 0.13
C GLY A 138 -13.09 7.11 1.52
N GLY A 139 -11.87 7.46 1.93
CA GLY A 139 -11.37 7.22 3.28
C GLY A 139 -10.49 6.00 3.43
N GLY A 140 -9.64 6.03 4.47
CA GLY A 140 -8.68 4.98 4.76
C GLY A 140 -7.32 5.24 4.12
N LEU A 141 -6.34 4.38 4.43
CA LEU A 141 -4.96 4.55 4.02
C LEU A 141 -4.49 3.51 3.00
N ARG A 142 -3.48 3.91 2.22
CA ARG A 142 -2.54 3.02 1.52
C ARG A 142 -1.17 3.26 2.13
N VAL A 143 -0.56 2.18 2.59
CA VAL A 143 0.87 2.12 2.90
C VAL A 143 1.63 1.75 1.63
#